data_AF-A0A3G9D321-F1
#
_entry.id   AF-A0A3G9D321-F1
#
_cell.length_a   1.000
_cell.length_b   1.000
_cell.length_c   1.000
_cell.angle_alpha   90.00
_cell.angle_beta   90.00
_cell.angle_gamma   90.00
#
_symmetry.space_group_name_H-M   'P 1'
#
loop_
_entity.id
_entity.type
_entity.pdbx_description
1 polymer ?
#
loop_
_entity_poly.entity_id
_entity_poly.type
_entity_poly.pdbx_seq_one_letter_code
_entity_poly.pdbx_strand_id
1 'polypeptide(L)'
;MFRNRDIFSPYIMIVAIIGYLLMAYIAFYYKIRGLDFPSSISIIYVGAGSLFYILGVLTSSTFKSSLDSKVKMEFSHRYEKILLILVIVAIILSAWNLYNIGGIPLFSGYLKARALTKVWFISYLLFLFSINLLLARFKRTAYYGLFIIGVVLFALTGYRTTTVVILLSVLINLYYTRRISPGQLTIFWIIIVFSALFIGYVAVKSIEWQHWSLNPIELLFYRAGYTLTVFDRLIQFEGVTKGKLLYSTLTGFLTSTDPRIIVGTTVLGYKHSSTSTIFGPAILDFGLFAMIIQMFIIGLILGLLHIIQRVKRDFFTALYAIILAHTLVWIETGPTDLVVWIFYLMAVTVIIKEAVS
;
A
#
# COMPACT_ATOMS: atom_id res chain seq x y z
N MET A 1 19.41 17.79 -14.85
CA MET A 1 18.61 19.00 -14.60
C MET A 1 17.60 18.67 -13.52
N PHE A 2 17.89 19.06 -12.29
CA PHE A 2 17.17 18.69 -11.09
C PHE A 2 15.78 19.33 -11.10
N ARG A 3 14.72 18.52 -11.06
CA ARG A 3 13.38 18.96 -10.70
C ARG A 3 13.50 19.45 -9.25
N ASN A 4 13.38 20.77 -9.02
CA ASN A 4 13.82 21.41 -7.77
C ASN A 4 13.06 20.95 -6.50
N ARG A 5 12.07 20.05 -6.64
CA ARG A 5 11.39 19.35 -5.56
C ARG A 5 11.08 17.91 -6.00
N ASP A 6 11.60 16.93 -5.28
CA ASP A 6 11.29 15.52 -5.53
C ASP A 6 10.01 15.12 -4.78
N ILE A 7 8.89 15.05 -5.51
CA ILE A 7 7.56 14.79 -4.95
C ILE A 7 7.50 13.43 -4.24
N PHE A 8 8.08 12.39 -4.84
CA PHE A 8 8.02 11.03 -4.33
C PHE A 8 9.23 10.64 -3.47
N SER A 9 9.88 11.63 -2.85
CA SER A 9 10.85 11.35 -1.78
C SER A 9 10.16 10.64 -0.60
N PRO A 10 10.89 9.89 0.25
CA PRO A 10 10.30 9.20 1.40
C PRO A 10 9.48 10.11 2.32
N TYR A 11 9.78 11.41 2.36
CA TYR A 11 9.03 12.40 3.14
C TYR A 11 7.58 12.61 2.67
N ILE A 12 7.20 12.15 1.46
CA ILE A 12 5.81 12.16 1.01
C ILE A 12 4.89 11.38 1.97
N MET A 13 5.43 10.39 2.69
CA MET A 13 4.69 9.67 3.73
C MET A 13 4.18 10.61 4.83
N ILE A 14 4.98 11.59 5.26
CA ILE A 14 4.57 12.56 6.29
C ILE A 14 3.47 13.47 5.75
N VAL A 15 3.61 13.93 4.50
CA VAL A 15 2.57 14.73 3.82
C VAL A 15 1.26 13.94 3.72
N ALA A 16 1.34 12.65 3.38
CA ALA A 16 0.18 11.78 3.27
C ALA A 16 -0.46 11.50 4.65
N ILE A 17 0.34 11.32 5.71
CA ILE A 17 -0.17 11.18 7.09
C ILE A 17 -0.92 12.45 7.51
N ILE A 18 -0.35 13.63 7.28
CA ILE A 18 -1.00 14.91 7.58
C ILE A 18 -2.29 15.05 6.76
N GLY A 19 -2.26 14.76 5.46
CA GLY A 19 -3.45 14.77 4.61
C GLY A 19 -4.54 13.81 5.11
N TYR A 20 -4.16 12.63 5.59
CA TYR A 20 -5.08 11.65 6.17
C TYR A 20 -5.70 12.15 7.48
N LEU A 21 -4.91 12.78 8.37
CA LEU A 21 -5.41 13.41 9.59
C LEU A 21 -6.39 14.55 9.29
N LEU A 22 -6.12 15.36 8.26
CA LEU A 22 -7.04 16.41 7.81
C LEU A 22 -8.36 15.83 7.29
N MET A 23 -8.30 14.74 6.51
CA MET A 23 -9.51 14.02 6.08
C MET A 23 -10.31 13.47 7.27
N ALA A 24 -9.63 12.90 8.26
CA ALA A 24 -10.26 12.42 9.49
C ALA A 24 -10.87 13.58 10.30
N TYR A 25 -10.17 14.70 10.41
CA TYR A 25 -10.66 15.92 11.08
C TYR A 25 -11.98 16.41 10.49
N ILE A 26 -12.11 16.44 9.17
CA ILE A 26 -13.38 16.79 8.49
C ILE A 26 -14.50 15.85 8.93
N ALA A 27 -14.23 14.55 9.03
CA ALA A 27 -15.24 13.57 9.45
C ALA A 27 -15.73 13.80 10.89
N PHE A 28 -14.83 14.13 11.82
CA PHE A 28 -15.19 14.44 13.20
C PHE A 28 -15.90 15.78 13.34
N TYR A 29 -15.43 16.80 12.62
CA TYR A 29 -16.02 18.14 12.65
C TYR A 29 -17.50 18.11 12.22
N TYR A 30 -17.80 17.41 11.13
CA TYR A 30 -19.18 17.22 10.65
C TYR A 30 -19.94 16.08 11.34
N LYS A 31 -19.33 15.43 12.35
CA LYS A 31 -19.90 14.26 13.05
C LYS A 31 -20.48 13.21 12.11
N ILE A 32 -19.78 12.91 11.01
CA ILE A 32 -20.26 11.96 10.00
C ILE A 32 -20.49 10.62 10.70
N ARG A 33 -21.75 10.14 10.69
CA ARG A 33 -22.17 8.91 11.39
C ARG A 33 -21.85 8.91 12.90
N GLY A 34 -21.79 10.08 13.54
CA GLY A 34 -21.55 10.21 14.97
C GLY A 34 -20.11 9.93 15.40
N LEU A 35 -19.14 10.06 14.49
CA LEU A 35 -17.72 9.96 14.85
C LEU A 35 -17.31 11.14 15.74
N ASP A 36 -16.70 10.83 16.87
CA ASP A 36 -16.13 11.81 17.80
C ASP A 36 -14.60 11.96 17.59
N PHE A 37 -14.07 13.09 18.05
CA PHE A 37 -12.64 13.36 18.00
C PHE A 37 -11.84 12.30 18.79
N PRO A 38 -10.67 11.87 18.28
CA PRO A 38 -9.80 10.95 18.99
C PRO A 38 -9.18 11.64 20.20
N SER A 39 -8.72 10.85 21.17
CA SER A 39 -7.99 11.37 22.32
C SER A 39 -6.70 12.08 21.92
N SER A 40 -6.23 13.02 22.74
CA SER A 40 -4.92 13.66 22.56
C SER A 40 -3.77 12.65 22.53
N ILE A 41 -3.94 11.51 23.21
CA ILE A 41 -2.95 10.41 23.25
C ILE A 41 -2.75 9.84 21.85
N SER A 42 -3.83 9.63 21.08
CA SER A 42 -3.72 9.16 19.69
C SER A 42 -2.87 10.08 18.83
N ILE A 43 -3.05 11.39 18.97
CA ILE A 43 -2.28 12.38 18.21
C ILE A 43 -0.80 12.35 18.61
N ILE A 44 -0.50 12.18 19.90
CA ILE A 44 0.87 12.01 20.40
C ILE A 44 1.52 10.76 19.80
N TYR A 45 0.80 9.63 19.74
CA TYR A 45 1.31 8.38 19.16
C TYR A 45 1.60 8.51 17.67
N VAL A 46 0.70 9.15 16.91
CA VAL A 46 0.93 9.44 15.49
C VAL A 46 2.12 10.37 15.31
N GLY A 47 2.27 11.39 16.16
CA GLY A 47 3.41 12.30 16.18
C GLY A 47 4.73 11.57 16.45
N ALA A 48 4.78 10.71 17.47
CA ALA A 48 5.95 9.91 17.82
C ALA A 48 6.33 8.96 16.68
N GLY A 49 5.37 8.19 16.13
CA GLY A 49 5.63 7.31 15.00
C GLY A 49 6.13 8.05 13.76
N SER A 50 5.57 9.23 13.48
CA SER A 50 6.01 10.09 12.38
C SER A 50 7.44 10.63 12.59
N LEU A 51 7.79 11.02 13.82
CA LEU A 51 9.13 11.45 14.18
C LEU A 51 10.15 10.34 13.96
N PHE A 52 9.87 9.13 14.45
CA PHE A 52 10.79 7.99 14.29
C PHE A 52 10.91 7.52 12.84
N TYR A 53 9.84 7.64 12.04
CA TYR A 53 9.95 7.48 10.59
C TYR A 53 10.93 8.47 9.97
N ILE A 54 10.83 9.76 10.31
CA ILE A 54 11.76 10.80 9.83
C ILE A 54 13.19 10.47 10.26
N LEU A 55 13.40 10.07 11.52
CA LEU A 55 14.71 9.67 12.01
C LEU A 55 15.28 8.50 11.18
N GLY A 56 14.48 7.48 10.86
CA GLY A 56 14.90 6.38 9.99
C GLY A 56 15.31 6.85 8.59
N VAL A 57 14.54 7.75 7.97
CA VAL A 57 14.88 8.35 6.68
C VAL A 57 16.18 9.17 6.78
N LEU A 58 16.37 9.95 7.84
CA LEU A 58 17.60 10.73 8.04
C LEU A 58 18.81 9.82 8.25
N THR A 59 18.67 8.75 9.03
CA THR A 59 19.72 7.74 9.22
C THR A 59 20.12 7.09 7.89
N SER A 60 19.20 6.88 6.94
CA SER A 60 19.57 6.34 5.63
C SER A 60 20.59 7.21 4.88
N SER A 61 20.63 8.52 5.14
CA SER A 61 21.53 9.44 4.44
C SER A 61 23.00 9.29 4.86
N THR A 62 23.28 8.76 6.05
CA THR A 62 24.66 8.49 6.49
C THR A 62 25.28 7.32 5.72
N PHE A 63 24.46 6.39 5.22
CA PHE A 63 24.89 5.26 4.39
C PHE A 63 25.17 5.62 2.93
N LYS A 64 24.94 6.88 2.53
CA LYS A 64 25.11 7.35 1.16
C LYS A 64 26.56 7.21 0.65
N SER A 65 27.56 7.33 1.53
CA SER A 65 28.98 7.25 1.15
C SER A 65 29.46 5.83 0.81
N SER A 66 28.78 4.79 1.32
CA SER A 66 29.18 3.38 1.11
C SER A 66 28.60 2.76 -0.16
N LEU A 67 27.63 3.41 -0.81
CA LEU A 67 26.83 2.85 -1.92
C LEU A 67 27.20 3.42 -3.30
N ASP A 68 28.33 4.14 -3.41
CA ASP A 68 28.73 4.85 -4.62
C ASP A 68 29.35 3.94 -5.72
N SER A 69 29.19 2.62 -5.60
CA SER A 69 29.61 1.67 -6.63
C SER A 69 28.67 1.75 -7.85
N LYS A 70 29.17 2.39 -8.93
CA LYS A 70 28.48 2.59 -10.22
C LYS A 70 28.36 1.32 -11.06
N VAL A 71 28.06 0.16 -10.45
CA VAL A 71 27.76 -1.05 -11.23
C VAL A 71 26.32 -0.97 -11.72
N LYS A 72 26.14 -0.58 -12.99
CA LYS A 72 24.86 -0.70 -13.68
C LYS A 72 24.56 -2.19 -13.85
N MET A 73 23.42 -2.64 -13.34
CA MET A 73 22.96 -4.00 -13.58
C MET A 73 22.48 -4.09 -15.04
N GLU A 74 23.27 -4.72 -15.91
CA GLU A 74 22.90 -4.92 -17.32
C GLU A 74 21.85 -6.01 -17.46
N PHE A 75 20.60 -5.62 -17.64
CA PHE A 75 19.54 -6.58 -17.96
C PHE A 75 19.52 -6.84 -19.48
N SER A 76 19.82 -8.07 -19.89
CA SER A 76 19.64 -8.59 -21.26
C SER A 76 18.20 -8.45 -21.80
N HIS A 77 18.03 -8.40 -23.13
CA HIS A 77 16.74 -8.51 -23.82
C HIS A 77 15.95 -9.79 -23.47
N ARG A 78 16.62 -10.85 -23.02
CA ARG A 78 15.95 -12.08 -22.57
C ARG A 78 15.00 -11.82 -21.40
N TYR A 79 15.31 -10.88 -20.52
CA TYR A 79 14.46 -10.51 -19.39
C TYR A 79 13.17 -9.81 -19.81
N GLU A 80 13.14 -9.10 -20.95
CA GLU A 80 11.93 -8.47 -21.48
C GLU A 80 10.85 -9.51 -21.79
N LYS A 81 11.24 -10.60 -22.47
CA LYS A 81 10.34 -11.70 -22.82
C LYS A 81 9.82 -12.42 -21.58
N ILE A 82 10.69 -12.66 -20.60
CA ILE A 82 10.31 -13.29 -19.33
C ILE A 82 9.29 -12.42 -18.59
N LEU A 83 9.54 -11.11 -18.46
CA LEU A 83 8.61 -10.20 -17.79
C LEU A 83 7.26 -10.11 -18.51
N LEU A 84 7.27 -10.10 -19.84
CA LEU A 84 6.04 -10.11 -20.63
C LEU A 84 5.23 -11.39 -20.39
N ILE A 85 5.88 -12.56 -20.38
CA ILE A 85 5.24 -13.84 -20.04
C ILE A 85 4.64 -13.78 -18.63
N LEU A 86 5.39 -13.27 -17.65
CA LEU A 86 4.90 -13.14 -16.27
C LEU A 86 3.68 -12.22 -16.16
N VAL A 87 3.65 -11.09 -16.87
CA VAL A 87 2.49 -10.20 -16.92
C VAL A 87 1.28 -10.92 -17.53
N ILE A 88 1.46 -11.63 -18.64
CA ILE A 88 0.38 -12.36 -19.30
C ILE A 88 -0.15 -13.48 -18.40
N VAL A 89 0.72 -14.27 -17.78
CA VAL A 89 0.34 -15.31 -16.82
C VAL A 89 -0.44 -14.69 -15.67
N ALA A 90 0.01 -13.57 -15.13
CA ALA A 90 -0.68 -12.90 -14.04
C ALA A 90 -2.09 -12.41 -14.45
N ILE A 91 -2.24 -11.85 -15.65
CA ILE A 91 -3.54 -11.46 -16.21
C ILE A 91 -4.47 -12.67 -16.37
N ILE A 92 -3.96 -13.77 -16.92
CA ILE A 92 -4.72 -15.02 -17.10
C ILE A 92 -5.17 -15.57 -15.73
N LEU A 93 -4.28 -15.59 -14.73
CA LEU A 93 -4.62 -16.04 -13.38
C LEU A 93 -5.67 -15.12 -12.72
N SER A 94 -5.61 -13.82 -12.97
CA SER A 94 -6.62 -12.86 -12.46
C SER A 94 -8.00 -13.11 -13.09
N ALA A 95 -8.04 -13.31 -14.41
CA ALA A 95 -9.26 -13.65 -15.13
C ALA A 95 -9.82 -15.02 -14.67
N TRP A 96 -8.95 -16.02 -14.51
CA TRP A 96 -9.31 -17.34 -13.98
C TRP A 96 -9.87 -17.26 -12.57
N ASN A 97 -9.31 -16.39 -11.71
CA ASN A 97 -9.85 -16.15 -10.37
C ASN A 97 -11.30 -15.64 -10.43
N LEU A 98 -11.57 -14.62 -11.26
CA LEU A 98 -12.94 -14.10 -11.45
C LEU A 98 -13.89 -15.18 -12.00
N TYR A 99 -13.42 -15.98 -12.96
CA TYR A 99 -14.19 -17.09 -13.50
C TYR A 99 -14.54 -18.13 -12.42
N ASN A 100 -13.59 -18.55 -11.59
CA ASN A 100 -13.81 -19.53 -10.52
C ASN A 100 -14.77 -19.03 -9.43
N ILE A 101 -14.80 -17.72 -9.19
CA ILE A 101 -15.73 -17.11 -8.23
C ILE A 101 -17.16 -17.11 -8.80
N GLY A 102 -17.32 -17.29 -10.12
CA GLY A 102 -18.62 -17.39 -10.78
C GLY A 102 -19.30 -16.06 -11.03
N GLY A 103 -18.57 -14.94 -10.98
CA GLY A 103 -19.14 -13.61 -11.20
C GLY A 103 -18.15 -12.48 -10.96
N ILE A 104 -18.68 -11.24 -10.91
CA ILE A 104 -17.89 -10.02 -10.72
C ILE A 104 -18.02 -9.56 -9.26
N PRO A 105 -16.96 -9.71 -8.43
CA PRO A 105 -17.01 -9.37 -7.01
C PRO A 105 -17.32 -7.90 -6.69
N LEU A 106 -17.03 -6.97 -7.61
CA LEU A 106 -17.39 -5.55 -7.48
C LEU A 106 -18.89 -5.34 -7.24
N PHE A 107 -19.75 -6.20 -7.82
CA PHE A 107 -21.20 -6.06 -7.80
C PHE A 107 -21.91 -6.98 -6.80
N SER A 108 -21.19 -7.79 -6.01
CA SER A 108 -21.78 -8.60 -4.94
C SER A 108 -20.86 -8.69 -3.73
N GLY A 109 -21.38 -8.31 -2.55
CA GLY A 109 -20.66 -8.40 -1.28
C GLY A 109 -20.23 -9.84 -0.93
N TYR A 110 -21.02 -10.85 -1.31
CA TYR A 110 -20.68 -12.25 -1.07
C TYR A 110 -19.51 -12.73 -1.92
N LEU A 111 -19.52 -12.40 -3.22
CA LEU A 111 -18.42 -12.73 -4.12
C LEU A 111 -17.13 -11.98 -3.75
N LYS A 112 -17.26 -10.73 -3.28
CA LYS A 112 -16.14 -9.94 -2.76
C LYS A 112 -15.42 -10.64 -1.61
N ALA A 113 -16.15 -11.16 -0.64
CA ALA A 113 -15.55 -11.89 0.49
C ALA A 113 -14.74 -13.12 0.06
N ARG A 114 -15.05 -13.71 -1.11
CA ARG A 114 -14.37 -14.88 -1.67
C ARG A 114 -13.30 -14.54 -2.70
N ALA A 115 -13.12 -13.26 -3.04
CA ALA A 115 -12.30 -12.88 -4.18
C ALA A 115 -10.78 -12.92 -3.93
N LEU A 116 -10.36 -12.85 -2.66
CA LEU A 116 -8.95 -12.96 -2.26
C LEU A 116 -8.51 -14.43 -2.12
N THR A 117 -8.51 -15.15 -3.24
CA THR A 117 -8.02 -16.53 -3.27
C THR A 117 -6.49 -16.60 -3.35
N LYS A 118 -5.95 -17.83 -3.23
CA LYS A 118 -4.52 -18.10 -3.48
C LYS A 118 -4.12 -17.75 -4.92
N VAL A 119 -5.02 -17.95 -5.88
CA VAL A 119 -4.79 -17.60 -7.30
C VAL A 119 -4.69 -16.08 -7.45
N TRP A 120 -5.58 -15.34 -6.80
CA TRP A 120 -5.53 -13.87 -6.78
C TRP A 120 -4.21 -13.35 -6.22
N PHE A 121 -3.75 -13.93 -5.09
CA PHE A 121 -2.51 -13.52 -4.43
C PHE A 121 -1.29 -13.67 -5.35
N ILE A 122 -1.14 -14.84 -5.98
CA ILE A 122 -0.03 -15.11 -6.91
C ILE A 122 -0.13 -14.18 -8.12
N SER A 123 -1.34 -14.04 -8.69
CA SER A 123 -1.59 -13.13 -9.81
C SER A 123 -1.19 -11.69 -9.47
N TYR A 124 -1.62 -11.17 -8.32
CA TYR A 124 -1.34 -9.80 -7.90
C TYR A 124 0.17 -9.56 -7.69
N LEU A 125 0.86 -10.48 -7.01
CA LEU A 125 2.31 -10.42 -6.82
C LEU A 125 3.06 -10.37 -8.16
N LEU A 126 2.77 -11.32 -9.05
CA LEU A 126 3.43 -11.42 -10.35
C LEU A 126 3.13 -10.22 -11.22
N PHE A 127 1.87 -9.78 -11.26
CA PHE A 127 1.44 -8.63 -12.07
C PHE A 127 2.15 -7.37 -11.60
N LEU A 128 2.04 -7.03 -10.31
CA LEU A 128 2.53 -5.77 -9.76
C LEU A 128 4.05 -5.62 -9.93
N PHE A 129 4.79 -6.70 -9.66
CA PHE A 129 6.23 -6.72 -9.85
C PHE A 129 6.62 -6.58 -11.32
N SER A 130 6.04 -7.43 -12.17
CA SER A 130 6.45 -7.54 -13.58
C SER A 130 6.06 -6.31 -14.39
N ILE A 131 4.86 -5.74 -14.18
CA ILE A 131 4.41 -4.55 -14.91
C ILE A 131 5.24 -3.32 -14.55
N ASN A 132 5.58 -3.14 -13.28
CA ASN A 132 6.43 -2.03 -12.85
C ASN A 132 7.82 -2.16 -13.46
N LEU A 133 8.43 -3.35 -13.42
CA LEU A 133 9.75 -3.54 -14.01
C LEU A 133 9.74 -3.34 -15.54
N LEU A 134 8.69 -3.83 -16.21
CA LEU A 134 8.52 -3.69 -17.65
C LEU A 134 8.40 -2.21 -18.06
N LEU A 135 7.57 -1.43 -17.37
CA LEU A 135 7.36 0.00 -17.65
C LEU A 135 8.55 0.87 -17.24
N ALA A 136 9.27 0.49 -16.19
CA ALA A 136 10.46 1.19 -15.73
C ALA A 136 11.54 1.21 -16.81
N ARG A 137 11.73 0.06 -17.47
CA ARG A 137 12.86 -0.17 -18.34
C ARG A 137 12.54 -0.03 -19.83
N PHE A 138 11.39 -0.55 -20.27
CA PHE A 138 11.04 -0.62 -21.68
C PHE A 138 10.00 0.44 -22.07
N LYS A 139 10.24 1.13 -23.18
CA LYS A 139 9.45 2.31 -23.59
C LYS A 139 8.30 2.02 -24.56
N ARG A 140 7.85 0.77 -24.67
CA ARG A 140 6.84 0.37 -25.66
C ARG A 140 5.43 0.74 -25.22
N THR A 141 4.63 1.26 -26.14
CA THR A 141 3.24 1.68 -25.91
C THR A 141 2.32 0.51 -25.57
N ALA A 142 2.57 -0.66 -26.16
CA ALA A 142 1.79 -1.89 -25.91
C ALA A 142 1.73 -2.28 -24.42
N TYR A 143 2.77 -1.95 -23.63
CA TYR A 143 2.84 -2.30 -22.21
C TYR A 143 1.86 -1.50 -21.36
N TYR A 144 1.45 -0.31 -21.80
CA TYR A 144 0.35 0.42 -21.16
C TYR A 144 -1.00 -0.27 -21.37
N GLY A 145 -1.19 -0.97 -22.49
CA GLY A 145 -2.38 -1.79 -22.73
C GLY A 145 -2.49 -2.94 -21.72
N LEU A 146 -1.39 -3.66 -21.49
CA LEU A 146 -1.34 -4.72 -20.47
C LEU A 146 -1.58 -4.17 -19.05
N PHE A 147 -1.03 -3.00 -18.75
CA PHE A 147 -1.28 -2.30 -17.49
C PHE A 147 -2.77 -1.99 -17.30
N ILE A 148 -3.44 -1.40 -18.30
CA ILE A 148 -4.87 -1.07 -18.25
C ILE A 148 -5.72 -2.33 -18.05
N ILE A 149 -5.44 -3.41 -18.80
CA ILE A 149 -6.16 -4.68 -18.68
C ILE A 149 -6.04 -5.22 -17.24
N GLY A 150 -4.83 -5.25 -16.68
CA GLY A 150 -4.65 -5.72 -15.30
C GLY A 150 -5.33 -4.82 -14.28
N VAL A 151 -5.23 -3.48 -14.41
CA VAL A 151 -5.96 -2.54 -13.54
C VAL A 151 -7.45 -2.81 -13.53
N VAL A 152 -8.05 -3.03 -14.70
CA VAL A 152 -9.48 -3.37 -14.83
C VAL A 152 -9.79 -4.68 -14.13
N LEU A 153 -9.03 -5.75 -14.38
CA LEU A 153 -9.26 -7.06 -13.76
C LEU A 153 -9.16 -6.99 -12.23
N PHE A 154 -8.16 -6.29 -11.70
CA PHE A 154 -8.04 -6.11 -10.24
C PHE A 154 -9.12 -5.20 -9.67
N ALA A 155 -9.56 -4.16 -10.40
CA ALA A 155 -10.69 -3.32 -9.99
C ALA A 155 -12.01 -4.11 -9.90
N LEU A 156 -12.24 -5.06 -10.81
CA LEU A 156 -13.42 -5.93 -10.82
C LEU A 156 -13.52 -6.82 -9.57
N THR A 157 -12.43 -7.01 -8.82
CA THR A 157 -12.46 -7.71 -7.52
C THR A 157 -13.14 -6.91 -6.41
N GLY A 158 -13.41 -5.61 -6.61
CA GLY A 158 -14.06 -4.76 -5.60
C GLY A 158 -13.13 -4.31 -4.46
N TYR A 159 -11.83 -4.58 -4.55
CA TYR A 159 -10.82 -4.16 -3.58
C TYR A 159 -10.09 -2.88 -4.02
N ARG A 160 -10.61 -1.74 -3.55
CA ARG A 160 -10.09 -0.39 -3.91
C ARG A 160 -8.59 -0.23 -3.70
N THR A 161 -8.05 -0.76 -2.61
CA THR A 161 -6.65 -0.57 -2.20
C THR A 161 -5.70 -1.22 -3.20
N THR A 162 -6.06 -2.40 -3.70
CA THR A 162 -5.25 -3.15 -4.67
C THR A 162 -5.10 -2.38 -5.98
N THR A 163 -6.20 -1.81 -6.49
CA THR A 163 -6.19 -0.97 -7.68
C THR A 163 -5.38 0.31 -7.45
N VAL A 164 -5.57 0.98 -6.31
CA VAL A 164 -4.84 2.20 -5.97
C VAL A 164 -3.34 1.95 -5.89
N VAL A 165 -2.89 0.84 -5.30
CA VAL A 165 -1.46 0.48 -5.25
C VAL A 165 -0.89 0.27 -6.66
N ILE A 166 -1.61 -0.45 -7.53
CA ILE A 166 -1.16 -0.66 -8.92
C ILE A 166 -0.99 0.67 -9.64
N LEU A 167 -1.99 1.55 -9.57
CA LEU A 167 -1.92 2.87 -10.21
C LEU A 167 -0.81 3.74 -9.61
N LEU A 168 -0.71 3.80 -8.29
CA LEU A 168 0.25 4.64 -7.57
C LEU A 168 1.69 4.17 -7.80
N SER A 169 1.95 2.86 -7.78
CA SER A 169 3.29 2.31 -8.07
C SER A 169 3.73 2.65 -9.49
N VAL A 170 2.86 2.49 -10.49
CA VAL A 170 3.16 2.87 -11.87
C VAL A 170 3.37 4.38 -12.00
N LEU A 171 2.58 5.22 -11.30
CA LEU A 171 2.78 6.67 -11.28
C LEU A 171 4.16 7.06 -10.75
N ILE A 172 4.55 6.53 -9.59
CA ILE A 172 5.86 6.78 -8.97
C ILE A 172 6.98 6.33 -9.91
N ASN A 173 6.84 5.13 -10.48
CA ASN A 173 7.82 4.56 -11.39
C ASN A 173 7.99 5.41 -12.65
N LEU A 174 6.89 5.80 -13.30
CA LEU A 174 6.94 6.66 -14.48
C LEU A 174 7.45 8.06 -14.13
N TYR A 175 7.21 8.58 -12.93
CA TYR A 175 7.78 9.86 -12.51
C TYR A 175 9.31 9.85 -12.47
N TYR A 176 9.93 8.75 -12.06
CA TYR A 176 11.39 8.62 -12.00
C TYR A 176 12.02 8.19 -13.33
N THR A 177 11.32 7.38 -14.13
CA THR A 177 11.86 6.84 -15.39
C THR A 177 11.48 7.68 -16.62
N ARG A 178 10.36 8.39 -16.56
CA ARG A 178 9.83 9.24 -17.63
C ARG A 178 9.78 10.69 -17.17
N ARG A 179 10.02 11.60 -18.11
CA ARG A 179 9.83 13.04 -17.90
C ARG A 179 8.35 13.38 -18.05
N ILE A 180 7.51 12.88 -17.13
CA ILE A 180 6.07 13.19 -17.10
C ILE A 180 5.88 14.69 -16.85
N SER A 181 5.06 15.33 -17.69
CA SER A 181 4.69 16.74 -17.51
C SER A 181 3.80 16.94 -16.28
N PRO A 182 3.81 18.12 -15.63
CA PRO A 182 2.93 18.38 -14.48
C PRO A 182 1.44 18.11 -14.78
N GLY A 183 0.97 18.42 -15.99
CA GLY A 183 -0.41 18.14 -16.40
C GLY A 183 -0.74 16.65 -16.46
N GLN A 184 0.16 15.83 -17.01
CA GLN A 184 -0.01 14.37 -17.01
C GLN A 184 -0.01 13.79 -15.59
N LEU A 185 0.83 14.32 -14.70
CA LEU A 185 0.85 13.95 -13.29
C LEU A 185 -0.51 14.23 -12.63
N THR A 186 -1.08 15.42 -12.86
CA THR A 186 -2.40 15.80 -12.33
C THR A 186 -3.51 14.89 -12.85
N ILE A 187 -3.52 14.58 -14.15
CA ILE A 187 -4.52 13.66 -14.74
C ILE A 187 -4.42 12.28 -14.08
N PHE A 188 -3.21 11.77 -13.87
CA PHE A 188 -3.03 10.46 -13.22
C PHE A 188 -3.52 10.46 -11.77
N TRP A 189 -3.30 11.55 -11.02
CA TRP A 189 -3.86 11.72 -9.69
C TRP A 189 -5.39 11.74 -9.68
N ILE A 190 -6.00 12.42 -10.65
CA ILE A 190 -7.47 12.42 -10.81
C ILE A 190 -7.97 11.00 -11.07
N ILE A 191 -7.28 10.22 -11.92
CA ILE A 191 -7.64 8.82 -12.18
C ILE A 191 -7.55 7.98 -10.90
N ILE A 192 -6.50 8.15 -10.09
CA ILE A 192 -6.35 7.42 -8.82
C ILE A 192 -7.49 7.75 -7.86
N VAL A 193 -7.77 9.03 -7.65
CA VAL A 193 -8.84 9.49 -6.74
C VAL A 193 -10.21 9.01 -7.24
N PHE A 194 -10.49 9.20 -8.53
CA PHE A 194 -11.74 8.74 -9.13
C PHE A 194 -11.90 7.22 -9.02
N SER A 195 -10.86 6.45 -9.32
CA SER A 195 -10.89 4.99 -9.21
C SER A 195 -11.14 4.55 -7.76
N ALA A 196 -10.47 5.19 -6.79
CA ALA A 196 -10.65 4.90 -5.37
C ALA A 196 -12.08 5.18 -4.90
N LEU A 197 -12.65 6.31 -5.29
CA LEU A 197 -14.02 6.72 -4.96
C LEU A 197 -15.05 5.83 -5.65
N PHE A 198 -14.91 5.60 -6.95
CA PHE A 198 -15.84 4.81 -7.75
C PHE A 198 -15.90 3.36 -7.28
N ILE A 199 -14.73 2.68 -7.22
CA ILE A 199 -14.65 1.29 -6.77
C ILE A 199 -15.11 1.19 -5.31
N GLY A 200 -14.69 2.13 -4.46
CA GLY A 200 -15.10 2.16 -3.06
C GLY A 200 -16.61 2.30 -2.88
N TYR A 201 -17.24 3.19 -3.64
CA TYR A 201 -18.68 3.45 -3.56
C TYR A 201 -19.50 2.28 -4.11
N VAL A 202 -19.17 1.79 -5.32
CA VAL A 202 -19.85 0.65 -5.94
C VAL A 202 -19.73 -0.59 -5.06
N ALA A 203 -18.53 -0.87 -4.54
CA ALA A 203 -18.30 -2.04 -3.71
C ALA A 203 -18.92 -1.96 -2.31
N VAL A 204 -19.36 -0.79 -1.87
CA VAL A 204 -20.11 -0.59 -0.62
C VAL A 204 -21.61 -0.71 -0.88
N LYS A 205 -22.09 -0.14 -2.00
CA LYS A 205 -23.49 -0.27 -2.44
C LYS A 205 -23.88 -1.69 -2.83
N SER A 206 -22.92 -2.50 -3.28
CA SER A 206 -23.14 -3.91 -3.62
C SER A 206 -23.19 -4.85 -2.41
N ILE A 207 -23.06 -4.34 -1.19
CA ILE A 207 -23.19 -5.13 0.03
C ILE A 207 -24.69 -5.24 0.36
N GLU A 208 -25.28 -6.38 0.00
CA GLU A 208 -26.73 -6.65 0.09
C GLU A 208 -27.31 -6.44 1.50
N TRP A 209 -26.51 -6.67 2.54
CA TRP A 209 -26.92 -6.55 3.95
C TRP A 209 -26.55 -5.22 4.61
N GLN A 210 -26.04 -4.23 3.86
CA GLN A 210 -25.70 -2.91 4.39
C GLN A 210 -26.26 -1.78 3.54
N HIS A 211 -27.23 -1.04 4.08
CA HIS A 211 -27.73 0.17 3.45
C HIS A 211 -26.91 1.38 3.87
N TRP A 212 -25.85 1.67 3.10
CA TRP A 212 -25.07 2.89 3.27
C TRP A 212 -25.77 4.08 2.61
N SER A 213 -26.06 5.11 3.41
CA SER A 213 -26.63 6.39 2.95
C SER A 213 -25.58 7.44 2.57
N LEU A 214 -24.30 7.17 2.83
CA LEU A 214 -23.22 8.14 2.59
C LEU A 214 -23.00 8.34 1.08
N ASN A 215 -22.74 9.59 0.70
CA ASN A 215 -22.27 9.89 -0.64
C ASN A 215 -20.79 9.46 -0.82
N PRO A 216 -20.25 9.38 -2.06
CA PRO A 216 -18.87 8.92 -2.29
C PRO A 216 -17.80 9.73 -1.54
N ILE A 217 -18.02 11.05 -1.39
CA ILE A 217 -17.06 11.98 -0.75
C ILE A 217 -17.11 11.82 0.78
N GLU A 218 -18.31 11.78 1.37
CA GLU A 218 -18.52 11.49 2.78
C GLU A 218 -17.94 10.13 3.16
N LEU A 219 -18.06 9.13 2.28
CA LEU A 219 -17.47 7.81 2.50
C LEU A 219 -15.94 7.88 2.62
N LEU A 220 -15.27 8.74 1.86
CA LEU A 220 -13.83 8.95 1.94
C LEU A 220 -13.44 9.51 3.32
N PHE A 221 -14.08 10.59 3.75
CA PHE A 221 -13.81 11.21 5.05
C PHE A 221 -14.18 10.28 6.21
N TYR A 222 -15.35 9.65 6.15
CA TYR A 222 -15.81 8.69 7.14
C TYR A 222 -14.81 7.56 7.33
N ARG A 223 -14.21 7.02 6.26
CA ARG A 223 -13.19 5.97 6.36
C ARG A 223 -11.95 6.46 7.10
N ALA A 224 -11.48 7.66 6.78
CA ALA A 224 -10.33 8.25 7.47
C ALA A 224 -10.61 8.42 8.97
N GLY A 225 -11.77 8.99 9.31
CA GLY A 225 -12.22 9.16 10.69
C GLY A 225 -12.41 7.84 11.43
N TYR A 226 -13.13 6.88 10.84
CA TYR A 226 -13.41 5.57 11.43
C TYR A 226 -12.12 4.82 11.76
N THR A 227 -11.16 4.75 10.83
CA THR A 227 -9.89 4.08 11.07
C THR A 227 -9.08 4.76 12.20
N LEU A 228 -9.16 6.08 12.32
CA LEU A 228 -8.51 6.79 13.43
C LEU A 228 -9.25 6.58 14.77
N THR A 229 -10.58 6.44 14.78
CA THR A 229 -11.34 6.01 15.96
C THR A 229 -10.99 4.59 16.38
N VAL A 230 -10.82 3.66 15.42
CA VAL A 230 -10.34 2.30 15.71
C VAL A 230 -8.94 2.34 16.30
N PHE A 231 -8.05 3.16 15.75
CA PHE A 231 -6.71 3.37 16.29
C PHE A 231 -6.74 3.92 17.73
N ASP A 232 -7.60 4.89 18.01
CA ASP A 232 -7.74 5.49 19.35
C ASP A 232 -8.17 4.47 20.41
N ARG A 233 -9.14 3.62 20.08
CA ARG A 233 -9.54 2.51 20.95
C ARG A 233 -8.44 1.47 21.10
N LEU A 234 -7.69 1.19 20.03
CA LEU A 234 -6.63 0.18 20.02
C LEU A 234 -5.52 0.50 21.03
N ILE A 235 -5.22 1.77 21.29
CA ILE A 235 -4.22 2.19 22.29
C ILE A 235 -4.55 1.65 23.69
N GLN A 236 -5.82 1.47 24.03
CA GLN A 236 -6.23 0.88 25.31
C GLN A 236 -5.92 -0.62 25.42
N PHE A 237 -5.67 -1.29 24.30
CA PHE A 237 -5.38 -2.72 24.18
C PHE A 237 -3.93 -2.98 23.74
N GLU A 238 -3.03 -2.08 24.11
CA GLU A 238 -1.61 -2.19 23.81
C GLU A 238 -1.02 -3.54 24.25
N GLY A 239 -0.32 -4.23 23.35
CA GLY A 239 0.38 -5.49 23.66
C GLY A 239 -0.52 -6.70 23.92
N VAL A 240 -1.84 -6.60 23.74
CA VAL A 240 -2.79 -7.68 24.06
C VAL A 240 -2.60 -8.91 23.15
N THR A 241 -2.21 -8.71 21.89
CA THR A 241 -2.10 -9.82 20.94
C THR A 241 -0.75 -10.54 20.97
N LYS A 242 0.27 -9.98 21.64
CA LYS A 242 1.58 -10.62 21.91
C LYS A 242 2.25 -11.25 20.68
N GLY A 243 2.10 -10.64 19.51
CA GLY A 243 2.68 -11.14 18.25
C GLY A 243 1.75 -12.03 17.42
N LYS A 244 0.54 -12.32 17.90
CA LYS A 244 -0.46 -13.12 17.16
C LYS A 244 -0.91 -12.42 15.88
N LEU A 245 -0.99 -11.08 15.86
CA LEU A 245 -1.40 -10.35 14.67
C LEU A 245 -0.29 -10.38 13.61
N LEU A 246 0.97 -10.16 14.00
CA LEU A 246 2.12 -10.31 13.12
C LEU A 246 2.22 -11.74 12.58
N TYR A 247 2.09 -12.75 13.46
CA TYR A 247 2.07 -14.15 13.06
C TYR A 247 0.94 -14.44 12.06
N SER A 248 -0.28 -13.96 12.32
CA SER A 248 -1.41 -14.09 11.40
C SER A 248 -1.23 -13.31 10.11
N THR A 249 -0.47 -12.22 10.11
CA THR A 249 -0.15 -11.48 8.89
C THR A 249 0.80 -12.28 8.01
N LEU A 250 1.78 -12.96 8.61
CA LEU A 250 2.77 -13.76 7.90
C LEU A 250 2.23 -15.13 7.47
N THR A 251 1.40 -15.75 8.30
CA THR A 251 0.91 -17.13 8.10
C THR A 251 -0.57 -17.23 7.72
N GLY A 252 -1.33 -16.13 7.84
CA GLY A 252 -2.79 -16.10 7.62
C GLY A 252 -3.21 -16.55 6.23
N PHE A 253 -2.33 -16.39 5.24
CA PHE A 253 -2.52 -16.93 3.89
C PHE A 253 -2.57 -18.48 3.87
N LEU A 254 -1.82 -19.14 4.75
CA LEU A 254 -1.79 -20.60 4.89
C LEU A 254 -2.91 -21.10 5.81
N THR A 255 -3.20 -20.34 6.87
CA THR A 255 -4.17 -20.72 7.92
C THR A 255 -5.57 -20.15 7.71
N SER A 256 -5.80 -19.43 6.60
CA SER A 256 -7.06 -18.73 6.26
C SER A 256 -7.56 -17.77 7.35
N THR A 257 -6.64 -17.17 8.11
CA THR A 257 -6.96 -16.21 9.18
C THR A 257 -6.66 -14.80 8.70
N ASP A 258 -7.68 -13.94 8.66
CA ASP A 258 -7.50 -12.52 8.32
C ASP A 258 -7.04 -11.72 9.55
N PRO A 259 -5.83 -11.13 9.54
CA PRO A 259 -5.33 -10.33 10.66
C PRO A 259 -6.22 -9.13 10.99
N ARG A 260 -7.00 -8.60 10.04
CA ARG A 260 -7.93 -7.49 10.28
C ARG A 260 -9.16 -7.90 11.09
N ILE A 261 -9.52 -9.18 11.06
CA ILE A 261 -10.55 -9.72 11.95
C ILE A 261 -10.05 -9.72 13.38
N ILE A 262 -8.76 -10.01 13.63
CA ILE A 262 -8.15 -9.95 14.96
C ILE A 262 -8.23 -8.53 15.52
N VAL A 263 -7.94 -7.50 14.69
CA VAL A 263 -8.10 -6.09 15.09
C VAL A 263 -9.56 -5.81 15.49
N GLY A 264 -10.53 -6.18 14.65
CA GLY A 264 -11.95 -5.95 14.93
C GLY A 264 -12.43 -6.67 16.19
N THR A 265 -12.06 -7.93 16.38
CA THR A 265 -12.48 -8.70 17.56
C THR A 265 -11.88 -8.18 18.86
N THR A 266 -10.59 -7.81 18.83
CA THR A 266 -9.87 -7.39 20.04
C THR A 266 -10.22 -5.97 20.44
N VAL A 267 -10.40 -5.07 19.47
CA VAL A 267 -10.60 -3.63 19.74
C VAL A 267 -12.08 -3.24 19.80
N LEU A 268 -12.92 -3.86 18.97
CA LEU A 268 -14.33 -3.49 18.83
C LEU A 268 -15.30 -4.53 19.41
N GLY A 269 -14.80 -5.71 19.80
CA GLY A 269 -15.60 -6.78 20.39
C GLY A 269 -16.45 -7.57 19.41
N TYR A 270 -16.27 -7.38 18.09
CA TYR A 270 -17.04 -8.09 17.06
C TYR A 270 -16.18 -8.56 15.87
N LYS A 271 -16.58 -9.68 15.26
CA LYS A 271 -15.87 -10.34 14.15
C LYS A 271 -16.10 -9.61 12.82
N HIS A 272 -15.49 -8.43 12.65
CA HIS A 272 -15.44 -7.74 11.35
C HIS A 272 -14.02 -7.28 11.03
N SER A 273 -13.62 -7.44 9.76
CA SER A 273 -12.34 -6.93 9.26
C SER A 273 -12.30 -5.41 9.41
N SER A 274 -11.57 -4.96 10.43
CA SER A 274 -11.36 -3.53 10.71
C SER A 274 -9.90 -3.19 10.46
N THR A 275 -9.67 -2.07 9.79
CA THR A 275 -8.30 -1.58 9.59
C THR A 275 -7.92 -0.67 10.74
N SER A 276 -6.68 -0.79 11.16
CA SER A 276 -5.99 0.19 11.99
C SER A 276 -4.94 0.87 11.10
N THR A 277 -4.63 2.14 11.35
CA THR A 277 -3.61 2.91 10.62
C THR A 277 -2.25 2.18 10.58
N ILE A 278 -1.28 2.71 9.83
CA ILE A 278 0.10 2.14 9.76
C ILE A 278 0.73 1.87 11.13
N PHE A 279 0.32 2.63 12.15
CA PHE A 279 0.79 2.53 13.52
C PHE A 279 0.14 1.40 14.33
N GLY A 280 -1.09 1.00 13.99
CA GLY A 280 -1.93 0.16 14.84
C GLY A 280 -1.43 -1.27 15.08
N PRO A 281 -1.07 -2.05 14.04
CA PRO A 281 -0.69 -3.46 14.20
C PRO A 281 0.45 -3.69 15.20
N ALA A 282 1.52 -2.88 15.14
CA ALA A 282 2.64 -2.99 16.06
C ALA A 282 2.26 -2.67 17.51
N ILE A 283 1.39 -1.67 17.73
CA ILE A 283 0.89 -1.32 19.06
C ILE A 283 0.08 -2.48 19.64
N LEU A 284 -0.81 -3.08 18.85
CA LEU A 284 -1.66 -4.16 19.33
C LEU A 284 -0.86 -5.43 19.69
N ASP A 285 0.21 -5.72 18.96
CA ASP A 285 1.07 -6.88 19.23
C ASP A 285 2.01 -6.66 20.42
N PHE A 286 2.75 -5.56 20.43
CA PHE A 286 3.90 -5.38 21.33
C PHE A 286 4.02 -3.96 21.91
N GLY A 287 3.13 -3.06 21.52
CA GLY A 287 3.03 -1.72 22.08
C GLY A 287 3.79 -0.60 21.38
N LEU A 288 3.86 0.54 22.04
CA LEU A 288 4.43 1.80 21.56
C LEU A 288 5.87 1.61 21.10
N PHE A 289 6.68 0.87 21.86
CA PHE A 289 8.07 0.58 21.49
C PHE A 289 8.18 -0.15 20.15
N ALA A 290 7.30 -1.12 19.90
CA ALA A 290 7.32 -1.83 18.62
C ALA A 290 6.85 -0.95 17.48
N MET A 291 5.87 -0.06 17.71
CA MET A 291 5.45 0.93 16.71
C MET A 291 6.58 1.89 16.34
N ILE A 292 7.32 2.37 17.34
CA ILE A 292 8.50 3.22 17.14
C ILE A 292 9.56 2.50 16.28
N ILE A 293 9.90 1.25 16.64
CA ILE A 293 10.87 0.44 15.89
C ILE A 293 10.38 0.19 14.46
N GLN A 294 9.11 -0.20 14.29
CA GLN A 294 8.52 -0.43 12.98
C GLN A 294 8.61 0.80 12.08
N MET A 295 8.20 1.97 12.59
CA MET A 295 8.21 3.21 11.81
C MET A 295 9.64 3.65 11.46
N PHE A 296 10.59 3.48 12.38
CA PHE A 296 12.01 3.71 12.11
C PHE A 296 12.54 2.81 11.00
N ILE A 297 12.28 1.50 11.06
CA ILE A 297 12.73 0.53 10.05
C ILE A 297 12.10 0.83 8.69
N ILE A 298 10.80 1.14 8.64
CA ILE A 298 10.10 1.52 7.40
C ILE A 298 10.75 2.76 6.78
N GLY A 299 11.04 3.79 7.59
CA GLY A 299 11.73 5.00 7.16
C GLY A 299 13.13 4.73 6.63
N LEU A 300 13.90 3.89 7.33
CA LEU A 300 15.25 3.50 6.93
C LEU A 300 15.26 2.76 5.58
N ILE A 301 14.39 1.76 5.40
CA ILE A 301 14.30 0.96 4.17
C ILE A 301 13.91 1.86 2.98
N LEU A 302 12.88 2.70 3.14
CA LEU A 302 12.46 3.63 2.08
C LEU A 302 13.56 4.65 1.75
N GLY A 303 14.25 5.17 2.77
CA GLY A 303 15.39 6.07 2.60
C GLY A 303 16.54 5.44 1.82
N LEU A 304 16.95 4.22 2.19
CA LEU A 304 18.02 3.48 1.52
C LEU A 304 17.65 3.14 0.08
N LEU A 305 16.47 2.58 -0.16
CA LEU A 305 16.00 2.30 -1.52
C LEU A 305 15.93 3.56 -2.38
N HIS A 306 15.51 4.68 -1.80
CA HIS A 306 15.44 5.95 -2.49
C HIS A 306 16.83 6.45 -2.93
N ILE A 307 17.87 6.23 -2.12
CA ILE A 307 19.25 6.54 -2.47
C ILE A 307 19.72 5.60 -3.60
N ILE A 308 19.54 4.28 -3.43
CA ILE A 308 20.01 3.26 -4.38
C ILE A 308 19.34 3.45 -5.75
N GLN A 309 18.03 3.67 -5.79
CA GLN A 309 17.29 3.80 -7.06
C GLN A 309 17.69 5.04 -7.86
N ARG A 310 18.13 6.13 -7.20
CA ARG A 310 18.66 7.31 -7.89
C ARG A 310 19.98 7.03 -8.62
N VAL A 311 20.77 6.09 -8.12
CA VAL A 311 22.07 5.69 -8.68
C VAL A 311 21.92 4.59 -9.73
N LYS A 312 21.31 3.45 -9.37
CA LYS A 312 21.29 2.24 -10.20
C LYS A 312 20.11 2.15 -11.17
N ARG A 313 18.98 2.82 -10.87
CA ARG A 313 17.76 2.90 -11.71
C ARG A 313 17.14 1.54 -12.06
N ASP A 314 16.19 1.53 -13.00
CA ASP A 314 15.47 0.37 -13.54
C ASP A 314 14.78 -0.47 -12.44
N PHE A 315 15.38 -1.60 -12.06
CA PHE A 315 14.85 -2.54 -11.07
C PHE A 315 14.63 -1.89 -9.71
N PHE A 316 15.59 -1.08 -9.26
CA PHE A 316 15.49 -0.40 -7.97
C PHE A 316 14.40 0.66 -7.98
N THR A 317 14.16 1.30 -9.13
CA THR A 317 13.07 2.27 -9.29
C THR A 317 11.71 1.57 -9.24
N ALA A 318 11.57 0.41 -9.90
CA ALA A 318 10.36 -0.40 -9.81
C ALA A 318 10.09 -0.87 -8.38
N LEU A 319 11.11 -1.39 -7.68
CA LEU A 319 10.98 -1.88 -6.31
C LEU A 319 10.65 -0.74 -5.32
N TYR A 320 11.34 0.39 -5.43
CA TYR A 320 11.05 1.60 -4.64
C TYR A 320 9.61 2.07 -4.86
N ALA A 321 9.17 2.12 -6.12
CA ALA A 321 7.81 2.56 -6.47
C ALA A 321 6.73 1.64 -5.89
N ILE A 322 6.93 0.32 -5.93
CA ILE A 322 6.02 -0.65 -5.34
C ILE A 322 5.94 -0.47 -3.83
N ILE A 323 7.07 -0.36 -3.15
CA ILE A 323 7.11 -0.27 -1.69
C ILE A 323 6.50 1.04 -1.22
N LEU A 324 6.91 2.17 -1.79
CA LEU A 324 6.35 3.48 -1.44
C LEU A 324 4.83 3.53 -1.67
N ALA A 325 4.33 2.97 -2.77
CA ALA A 325 2.90 2.90 -3.04
C ALA A 325 2.13 2.13 -1.95
N HIS A 326 2.66 0.97 -1.53
CA HIS A 326 2.03 0.21 -0.46
C HIS A 326 2.13 0.90 0.90
N THR A 327 3.28 1.50 1.24
CA THR A 327 3.45 2.24 2.50
C THR A 327 2.46 3.40 2.58
N LEU A 328 2.23 4.11 1.47
CA LEU A 328 1.22 5.18 1.40
C LEU A 328 -0.19 4.66 1.67
N VAL A 329 -0.54 3.48 1.15
CA VAL A 329 -1.84 2.85 1.38
C VAL A 329 -1.97 2.30 2.82
N TRP A 330 -0.86 1.85 3.43
CA TRP A 330 -0.83 1.40 4.83
C TRP A 330 -1.25 2.47 5.83
N ILE A 331 -1.21 3.76 5.49
CA ILE A 331 -1.75 4.82 6.34
C ILE A 331 -3.22 4.52 6.71
N GLU A 332 -3.99 4.00 5.76
CA GLU A 332 -5.39 3.61 5.94
C GLU A 332 -5.55 2.14 6.38
N THR A 333 -4.77 1.22 5.81
CA THR A 333 -5.02 -0.22 5.95
C THR A 333 -4.18 -0.93 7.00
N GLY A 334 -3.09 -0.31 7.45
CA GLY A 334 -2.08 -0.91 8.33
C GLY A 334 -1.23 -1.98 7.62
N PRO A 335 -0.05 -2.33 8.19
CA PRO A 335 0.85 -3.38 7.68
C PRO A 335 0.34 -4.81 7.92
N THR A 336 -0.86 -5.10 7.42
CA THR A 336 -1.58 -6.38 7.65
C THR A 336 -1.62 -7.29 6.42
N ASP A 337 -1.05 -6.86 5.29
CA ASP A 337 -1.08 -7.61 4.04
C ASP A 337 0.26 -8.32 3.76
N LEU A 338 0.24 -9.66 3.65
CA LEU A 338 1.43 -10.48 3.37
C LEU A 338 2.18 -10.06 2.10
N VAL A 339 1.45 -9.68 1.05
CA VAL A 339 2.03 -9.24 -0.24
C VAL A 339 3.09 -8.16 -0.03
N VAL A 340 2.79 -7.21 0.85
CA VAL A 340 3.65 -6.05 1.07
C VAL A 340 4.91 -6.46 1.82
N TRP A 341 4.78 -7.33 2.83
CA TRP A 341 5.91 -7.88 3.56
C TRP A 341 6.87 -8.66 2.65
N ILE A 342 6.38 -9.38 1.64
CA ILE A 342 7.23 -10.03 0.63
C ILE A 342 8.08 -9.00 -0.13
N PHE A 343 7.48 -7.88 -0.54
CA PHE A 343 8.24 -6.80 -1.20
C PHE A 343 9.24 -6.11 -0.26
N TYR A 344 8.91 -5.94 1.02
CA TYR A 344 9.86 -5.43 2.02
C TYR A 344 11.03 -6.40 2.23
N LEU A 345 10.79 -7.71 2.30
CA LEU A 345 11.87 -8.71 2.38
C LEU A 345 12.76 -8.67 1.13
N MET A 346 12.16 -8.55 -0.05
CA MET A 346 12.88 -8.35 -1.30
C MET A 346 13.72 -7.06 -1.29
N ALA A 347 13.23 -5.97 -0.71
CA ALA A 347 14.03 -4.77 -0.53
C ALA A 347 15.19 -4.95 0.43
N VAL A 348 14.97 -5.56 1.58
CA VAL A 348 16.03 -5.78 2.58
C VAL A 348 17.14 -6.64 1.98
N THR A 349 16.81 -7.75 1.31
CA THR A 349 17.81 -8.60 0.65
C THR A 349 18.62 -7.85 -0.41
N VAL A 350 17.95 -7.00 -1.20
CA VAL A 350 18.61 -6.16 -2.20
C VAL A 350 19.52 -5.12 -1.54
N ILE A 351 19.06 -4.43 -0.50
CA ILE A 351 19.86 -3.44 0.24
C ILE A 351 21.10 -4.09 0.85
N ILE A 352 20.95 -5.26 1.50
CA ILE A 352 22.09 -5.97 2.12
C ILE A 352 23.11 -6.37 1.07
N LYS A 353 22.66 -6.93 -0.07
CA LYS A 353 23.55 -7.29 -1.17
C LYS A 353 24.36 -6.10 -1.66
N GLU A 354 23.72 -4.95 -1.78
CA GLU A 354 24.31 -3.69 -2.23
C GLU A 354 25.23 -3.04 -1.19
N ALA A 355 25.02 -3.30 0.10
CA ALA A 355 25.91 -2.84 1.17
C ALA A 355 27.19 -3.69 1.30
N VAL A 356 27.14 -4.95 0.86
CA VAL A 356 28.27 -5.90 0.92
C VAL A 356 29.12 -5.89 -0.36
N SER A 357 28.57 -5.40 -1.48
CA SER A 357 29.25 -5.30 -2.78
C SER A 357 29.97 -3.96 -2.97
#